data_AF-A0A924F1U8-F1
#
_entry.id   AF-A0A924F1U8-F1
#
_cell.length_a   1.000
_cell.length_b   1.000
_cell.length_c   1.000
_cell.angle_alpha   90.00
_cell.angle_beta   90.00
_cell.angle_gamma   90.00
#
_symmetry.space_group_name_H-M   'P 1'
#
loop_
_entity.id
_entity.type
_entity.pdbx_description
1 polymer ?
#
loop_
_entity_poly.entity_id
_entity_poly.type
_entity_poly.pdbx_seq_one_letter_code
_entity_poly.pdbx_strand_id
1 'polypeptide(L)' 'MRSEKRLRPGKRGIRYPSFGGIALETQAFPDASNQLQFPSTILRPGVTYESRTVWRFPLCQYE' A
#
# COMPACT_ATOMS: atom_id res chain seq x y z
N MET A 1 18.15 -24.35 2.86
CA MET A 1 16.80 -24.94 3.00
C MET A 1 15.74 -23.85 2.81
N ARG A 2 15.14 -23.73 1.63
CA ARG A 2 13.91 -22.93 1.47
C ARG A 2 12.78 -23.78 2.02
N SER A 3 12.27 -23.42 3.19
CA SER A 3 11.00 -23.94 3.70
C SER A 3 9.96 -23.83 2.57
N GLU A 4 9.41 -24.96 2.15
CA GLU A 4 8.27 -25.01 1.24
C GLU A 4 7.08 -24.34 1.95
N LYS A 5 6.96 -23.02 1.79
CA LYS A 5 5.78 -22.28 2.25
C LYS A 5 4.57 -22.91 1.58
N ARG A 6 3.73 -23.59 2.37
CA ARG A 6 2.41 -24.05 1.95
C ARG A 6 1.63 -22.83 1.44
N LEU A 7 1.58 -22.67 0.12
CA LEU A 7 0.88 -21.57 -0.54
C LEU A 7 -0.62 -21.78 -0.31
N ARG A 8 -1.23 -20.92 0.50
CA ARG A 8 -2.69 -20.89 0.60
C ARG A 8 -3.25 -20.40 -0.74
N PRO A 9 -4.25 -21.07 -1.31
CA PRO A 9 -4.88 -20.58 -2.53
C PRO A 9 -5.55 -19.23 -2.25
N GLY A 10 -5.56 -18.37 -3.28
CA GLY A 10 -6.27 -17.09 -3.25
C GLY A 10 -7.78 -17.27 -3.34
N LYS A 11 -8.50 -16.15 -3.54
CA LYS A 11 -9.95 -16.15 -3.73
C LYS A 11 -10.33 -17.15 -4.84
N ARG A 12 -11.38 -17.94 -4.59
CA ARG A 12 -11.89 -18.98 -5.52
C ARG A 12 -10.86 -20.06 -5.89
N GLY A 13 -9.87 -20.32 -5.03
CA GLY A 13 -8.87 -21.36 -5.31
C GLY A 13 -7.72 -20.89 -6.21
N ILE A 14 -7.73 -19.64 -6.68
CA ILE A 14 -6.81 -19.14 -7.70
C ILE A 14 -5.43 -18.88 -7.09
N ARG A 15 -4.36 -19.32 -7.78
CA ARG A 15 -2.98 -18.93 -7.44
C ARG A 15 -2.68 -17.54 -8.03
N TYR A 16 -2.07 -16.67 -7.24
CA TYR A 16 -1.59 -15.37 -7.72
C TYR A 16 -0.17 -15.51 -8.28
N PRO A 17 0.06 -15.32 -9.59
CA PRO A 17 1.40 -15.35 -10.15
C PRO A 17 2.17 -14.09 -9.77
N SER A 18 3.49 -14.10 -9.99
CA SER A 18 4.30 -12.88 -9.95
C SER A 18 3.69 -11.82 -10.89
N PHE A 19 3.66 -10.57 -10.43
CA PHE A 19 3.07 -9.43 -11.16
C PHE A 19 1.55 -9.52 -11.41
N GLY A 20 0.83 -10.44 -10.76
CA GLY A 20 -0.62 -10.59 -10.91
C GLY A 20 -1.48 -9.49 -10.26
N GLY A 21 -0.85 -8.46 -9.71
CA GLY A 21 -1.51 -7.32 -9.09
C GLY A 21 -0.51 -6.22 -8.74
N ILE A 22 -1.04 -5.04 -8.44
CA ILE A 22 -0.27 -3.87 -8.00
C ILE A 22 -0.80 -3.39 -6.65
N ALA A 23 0.08 -2.78 -5.85
CA ALA A 23 -0.29 -2.03 -4.66
C ALA A 23 0.07 -0.57 -4.90
N LEU A 24 -0.87 0.35 -4.67
CA LEU A 24 -0.61 1.79 -4.63
C LEU A 24 -0.89 2.25 -3.20
N GLU A 25 0.18 2.40 -2.43
CA GLU A 25 0.14 2.70 -1.00
C GLU A 25 0.39 4.18 -0.79
N THR A 26 -0.68 4.94 -0.52
CA THR A 26 -0.56 6.34 -0.12
C THR A 26 0.01 6.40 1.30
N GLN A 27 1.26 6.84 1.43
CA GLN A 27 1.96 6.85 2.70
C GLN A 27 3.02 7.97 2.73
N ALA A 28 3.59 8.18 3.92
CA ALA A 28 4.82 8.97 4.07
C ALA A 28 6.01 8.22 3.44
N PHE A 29 7.14 8.92 3.29
CA PHE A 29 8.32 8.27 2.74
C PHE A 29 8.78 7.10 3.63
N PRO A 30 9.25 6.00 3.02
CA PRO A 30 9.94 4.95 3.76
C PRO A 30 11.07 5.55 4.59
N ASP A 31 11.23 5.07 5.83
CA ASP A 31 12.29 5.51 6.76
C ASP A 31 12.19 6.98 7.25
N ALA A 32 11.07 7.69 7.02
CA ALA A 32 10.92 9.09 7.41
C ALA A 32 11.08 9.38 8.91
N SER A 33 10.92 8.40 9.80
CA SER A 33 11.20 8.58 11.23
C SER A 33 12.69 8.75 11.54
N ASN A 34 13.57 8.22 10.68
CA ASN A 34 15.02 8.24 10.86
C ASN A 34 15.73 9.26 9.95
N GLN A 35 15.02 9.79 8.95
CA GLN A 35 15.53 10.73 7.96
C GLN A 35 15.01 12.15 8.27
N LEU A 36 15.80 12.96 8.96
CA LEU A 36 15.41 14.30 9.44
C LEU A 36 14.97 15.26 8.32
N GLN A 37 15.42 15.03 7.09
CA GLN A 37 15.08 15.82 5.91
C GLN A 37 13.72 15.46 5.29
N PHE A 38 13.10 14.34 5.69
CA PHE A 38 11.77 13.96 5.22
C PHE A 38 10.66 14.64 6.03
N PRO A 39 9.45 14.80 5.47
CA PRO A 39 8.30 15.26 6.24
C PRO A 39 8.12 14.42 7.49
N SER A 40 7.94 15.07 8.64
CA SER A 40 7.85 14.39 9.92
C SER A 40 6.63 13.47 9.97
N THR A 41 6.84 12.26 10.50
CA THR A 41 5.79 11.28 10.78
C THR A 41 5.39 11.26 12.26
N ILE A 42 5.91 12.18 13.08
CA ILE A 42 5.64 12.23 14.53
C ILE A 42 4.33 12.95 14.80
N LEU A 43 3.36 12.24 15.38
CA LEU A 43 2.15 12.85 15.95
C LEU A 43 2.38 13.18 17.43
N ARG A 44 2.03 14.39 17.85
CA ARG A 44 2.15 14.85 19.25
C ARG A 44 0.77 14.92 19.93
N PRO A 45 0.70 14.83 21.28
CA PRO A 45 -0.57 14.97 22.00
C PRO A 45 -1.30 16.27 21.64
N GLY A 46 -2.61 16.19 21.48
CA GLY A 46 -3.46 17.33 21.09
C GLY A 46 -3.47 17.66 19.59
N VAL A 47 -2.59 17.02 18.78
CA VAL A 47 -2.59 17.17 17.32
C VAL A 47 -3.47 16.09 16.69
N THR A 48 -4.27 16.46 15.70
CA THR A 48 -5.04 15.51 14.90
C THR A 48 -4.22 15.08 13.69
N TYR A 49 -4.08 13.77 13.49
CA TYR A 49 -3.58 13.21 12.25
C TYR A 49 -4.73 13.07 11.25
N GLU A 50 -4.54 13.55 10.02
CA GLU A 50 -5.50 13.40 8.94
C GLU A 50 -4.81 12.95 7.66
N SER A 51 -5.39 11.97 6.98
CA SER A 51 -4.97 11.51 5.66
C SER A 51 -6.18 10.99 4.90
N ARG A 52 -6.25 11.25 3.59
CA ARG A 52 -7.40 10.88 2.76
C ARG A 52 -6.93 10.33 1.41
N THR A 53 -7.38 9.13 1.09
CA THR A 53 -7.15 8.48 -0.19
C THR A 53 -8.47 8.20 -0.87
N VAL A 54 -8.64 8.68 -2.10
CA VAL A 54 -9.85 8.50 -2.89
C VAL A 54 -9.51 7.74 -4.17
N TRP A 55 -10.08 6.54 -4.31
CA TRP A 55 -10.02 5.76 -5.54
C TRP A 55 -11.22 6.08 -6.42
N ARG A 56 -10.98 6.66 -7.60
CA ARG A 56 -12.03 7.02 -8.55
C ARG A 56 -11.76 6.33 -9.88
N PHE A 57 -12.74 5.56 -10.34
CA PHE A 57 -12.67 4.84 -11.61
C PHE A 57 -13.75 5.37 -12.54
N PRO A 58 -13.44 6.30 -13.45
CA PRO A 58 -14.37 6.69 -14.50
C PRO A 58 -14.49 5.56 -15.53
N LEU A 59 -15.62 5.51 -16.23
CA LEU A 59 -15.68 4.77 -17.48
C LEU A 59 -14.79 5.52 -18.49
N CYS A 60 -13.94 4.79 -19.19
CA CYS A 60 -13.26 5.34 -20.36
C CYS A 60 -14.28 5.39 -21.49
N GLN A 61 -14.59 6.60 -21.97
CA GLN A 61 -15.37 6.80 -23.19
C GLN A 61 -14.38 7.14 -24.29
N TYR A 62 -14.42 6.38 -25.40
CA TYR A 62 -13.72 6.71 -26.63
C TYR A 62 -14.75 7.28 -27.60
N GLU A 63 -14.43 8.40 -28.27
CA GLU A 63 -15.09 8.83 -29.52
C GLU A 63 -14.35 8.23 -30.73
#